data_AF-A0A821FZU5-F1
#
_entry.id   AF-A0A821FZU5-F1
#
_cell.length_a   1.000
_cell.length_b   1.000
_cell.length_c   1.000
_cell.angle_alpha   90.00
_cell.angle_beta   90.00
_cell.angle_gamma   90.00
#
_symmetry.space_group_name_H-M   'P 1'
#
loop_
_entity.id
_entity.type
_entity.pdbx_description
1 polymer ?
#
loop_
_entity_poly.entity_id
_entity_poly.type
_entity_poly.pdbx_seq_one_letter_code
_entity_poly.pdbx_strand_id
1 'polypeptide(L)'
;MIFSRLLLNKSSSFDDFGVPGTYMSVLLLASWLLICVCIIRGVQSSGKVAYFTAIFPYIVLLVLIIFTATLDGAREGIIFYIVPRWELIGSFKIWQAAASQVFFSLSISFGSLIAYSAANDFHNKFFQQMCIVVSCDCFTGVFAGFAVFATIGFLAKSLNEPVEVYATASGPGLAFITYPAALAKMPASPFFSIIFFLMLLALGLGSQFASTDVPVTALMEFFPSYAKRRSVLVVITCSVFYLASLPFACPVSIF
;
A
#
# COMPACT_ATOMS: atom_id res chain seq x y z
N MET A 1 6.41 -8.55 -18.98
CA MET A 1 5.83 -9.78 -19.59
C MET A 1 5.30 -10.75 -18.55
N ILE A 2 6.04 -11.06 -17.47
CA ILE A 2 5.60 -12.01 -16.41
C ILE A 2 4.36 -11.51 -15.67
N PHE A 3 4.34 -10.26 -15.19
CA PHE A 3 3.20 -9.70 -14.45
C PHE A 3 1.91 -9.72 -15.27
N SER A 4 1.93 -9.16 -16.48
CA SER A 4 0.73 -9.05 -17.33
C SER A 4 0.21 -10.38 -17.89
N ARG A 5 1.10 -11.32 -18.25
CA ARG A 5 0.68 -12.58 -18.88
C ARG A 5 0.54 -13.74 -17.89
N LEU A 6 1.48 -13.89 -16.96
CA LEU A 6 1.55 -15.08 -16.11
C LEU A 6 0.77 -14.92 -14.81
N LEU A 7 0.80 -13.72 -14.22
CA LEU A 7 0.07 -13.45 -12.97
C LEU A 7 -1.35 -12.99 -13.25
N LEU A 8 -1.54 -12.06 -14.18
CA LEU A 8 -2.83 -11.42 -14.41
C LEU A 8 -3.67 -12.08 -15.50
N ASN A 9 -3.03 -12.88 -16.37
CA ASN A 9 -3.64 -13.43 -17.58
C ASN A 9 -4.48 -12.36 -18.34
N LYS A 10 -3.88 -11.18 -18.56
CA LYS A 10 -4.60 -9.97 -18.97
C LYS A 10 -5.41 -10.19 -20.27
N SER A 11 -6.69 -9.83 -20.21
CA SER A 11 -7.59 -9.85 -21.37
C SER A 11 -7.15 -8.85 -22.46
N SER A 12 -7.57 -9.07 -23.69
CA SER A 12 -7.32 -8.15 -24.81
C SER A 12 -8.35 -7.02 -24.92
N SER A 13 -9.52 -7.15 -24.29
CA SER A 13 -10.60 -6.15 -24.33
C SER A 13 -11.35 -6.06 -23.00
N PHE A 14 -11.96 -4.90 -22.73
CA PHE A 14 -12.86 -4.73 -21.59
C PHE A 14 -14.12 -5.63 -21.69
N ASP A 15 -14.54 -5.97 -22.90
CA ASP A 15 -15.72 -6.81 -23.13
C ASP A 15 -15.47 -8.29 -22.80
N ASP A 16 -14.21 -8.72 -22.71
CA ASP A 16 -13.83 -10.08 -22.37
C ASP A 16 -13.46 -10.15 -20.89
N PHE A 17 -14.50 -10.26 -20.06
CA PHE A 17 -14.38 -10.39 -18.61
C PHE A 17 -13.63 -11.65 -18.20
N GLY A 18 -13.73 -12.74 -18.97
CA GLY A 18 -13.21 -14.04 -18.57
C GLY A 18 -13.79 -14.56 -17.25
N VAL A 19 -13.17 -15.59 -16.68
CA VAL A 19 -13.49 -16.13 -15.36
C VAL A 19 -12.39 -15.76 -14.34
N PRO A 20 -12.73 -15.62 -13.05
CA PRO A 20 -11.73 -15.40 -12.01
C PRO A 20 -10.64 -16.47 -12.05
N GLY A 21 -9.39 -16.05 -12.15
CA GLY A 21 -8.25 -16.97 -12.17
C GLY A 21 -8.13 -17.68 -10.83
N THR A 22 -8.13 -19.03 -10.84
CA THR A 22 -8.15 -19.84 -9.61
C THR A 22 -7.07 -19.44 -8.61
N TYR A 23 -5.84 -19.23 -9.09
CA TYR A 23 -4.72 -18.82 -8.23
C TYR A 23 -4.97 -17.45 -7.56
N MET A 24 -5.47 -16.48 -8.31
CA MET A 24 -5.78 -15.14 -7.79
C MET A 24 -6.96 -15.17 -6.82
N SER A 25 -8.01 -15.94 -7.11
CA SER A 25 -9.14 -16.11 -6.20
C SER A 25 -8.72 -16.75 -4.88
N VAL A 26 -7.82 -17.75 -4.91
CA VAL A 26 -7.29 -18.38 -3.69
C VAL A 26 -6.44 -17.41 -2.88
N LEU A 27 -5.56 -16.63 -3.51
CA LEU A 27 -4.77 -15.60 -2.82
C LEU A 27 -5.64 -14.48 -2.25
N LEU A 28 -6.68 -14.09 -2.97
CA LEU A 28 -7.67 -13.11 -2.52
C LEU A 28 -8.41 -13.63 -1.29
N LEU A 29 -8.85 -14.90 -1.30
CA LEU A 29 -9.47 -15.55 -0.15
C LEU A 29 -8.51 -15.58 1.04
N ALA A 30 -7.25 -15.98 0.83
CA ALA A 30 -6.24 -16.00 1.87
C ALA A 30 -6.02 -14.61 2.49
N SER A 31 -6.02 -13.56 1.65
CA SER A 31 -5.89 -12.17 2.09
C SER A 31 -7.07 -11.72 2.95
N TRP A 32 -8.30 -12.04 2.54
CA TRP A 32 -9.51 -11.73 3.32
C TRP A 32 -9.59 -12.53 4.63
N LEU A 33 -9.16 -13.79 4.63
CA LEU A 33 -9.06 -14.59 5.85
C LEU A 33 -8.05 -14.00 6.84
N LEU A 34 -6.90 -13.52 6.33
CA LEU A 34 -5.90 -12.84 7.14
C LEU A 34 -6.47 -11.56 7.76
N ILE A 35 -7.12 -10.71 6.96
CA ILE A 35 -7.80 -9.48 7.43
C ILE A 35 -8.83 -9.83 8.50
N CYS A 36 -9.70 -10.83 8.24
CA CYS A 36 -10.72 -11.29 9.15
C CYS A 36 -10.13 -11.68 10.51
N VAL A 37 -9.07 -12.50 10.53
CA VAL A 37 -8.39 -12.92 11.77
C VAL A 37 -7.80 -11.72 12.51
N CYS A 38 -7.16 -10.78 11.80
CA CYS A 38 -6.53 -9.62 12.42
C CYS A 38 -7.53 -8.67 13.08
N ILE A 39 -8.72 -8.47 12.50
CA ILE A 39 -9.73 -7.54 13.01
C ILE A 39 -10.83 -8.19 13.86
N ILE A 40 -10.83 -9.52 14.02
CA ILE A 40 -11.94 -10.25 14.68
C ILE A 40 -12.26 -9.78 16.10
N ARG A 41 -11.25 -9.29 16.84
CA ARG A 41 -11.40 -8.69 18.19
C ARG A 41 -11.32 -7.16 18.19
N GLY A 42 -11.49 -6.53 17.03
CA GLY A 42 -11.32 -5.08 16.85
C GLY A 42 -9.92 -4.59 17.22
N VAL A 43 -9.86 -3.35 17.74
CA VAL A 43 -8.62 -2.63 18.09
C VAL A 43 -7.68 -3.41 19.03
N GLN A 44 -8.19 -4.33 19.85
CA GLN A 44 -7.37 -5.15 20.74
C GLN A 44 -6.50 -6.18 20.00
N SER A 45 -6.94 -6.64 18.83
CA SER A 45 -6.19 -7.55 17.97
C SER A 45 -5.47 -6.79 16.87
N SER A 46 -6.18 -5.93 16.13
CA SER A 46 -5.59 -5.17 15.03
C SER A 46 -4.49 -4.23 15.51
N GLY A 47 -4.62 -3.65 16.72
CA GLY A 47 -3.58 -2.83 17.34
C GLY A 47 -2.28 -3.59 17.63
N LYS A 48 -2.36 -4.89 17.97
CA LYS A 48 -1.15 -5.73 18.17
C LYS A 48 -0.45 -6.03 16.85
N VAL A 49 -1.24 -6.36 15.82
CA VAL A 49 -0.72 -6.61 14.47
C VAL A 49 -0.15 -5.33 13.86
N ALA A 50 -0.75 -4.17 14.18
CA ALA A 50 -0.33 -2.87 13.71
C ALA A 50 1.12 -2.53 14.07
N TYR A 51 1.64 -2.99 15.22
CA TYR A 51 3.06 -2.79 15.56
C TYR A 51 3.98 -3.41 14.50
N PHE A 52 3.69 -4.63 14.05
CA PHE A 52 4.47 -5.26 12.98
C PHE A 52 4.24 -4.55 11.65
N THR A 53 2.98 -4.35 11.25
CA THR A 53 2.66 -3.80 9.93
C THR A 53 3.08 -2.34 9.75
N ALA A 54 3.21 -1.57 10.85
CA ALA A 54 3.71 -0.20 10.82
C ALA A 54 5.23 -0.13 10.88
N ILE A 55 5.90 -0.95 11.71
CA ILE A 55 7.36 -0.83 11.93
C ILE A 55 8.16 -1.55 10.85
N PHE A 56 7.70 -2.74 10.43
CA PHE A 56 8.43 -3.58 9.47
C PHE A 56 8.75 -2.85 8.15
N PRO A 57 7.83 -2.07 7.55
CA PRO A 57 8.14 -1.28 6.37
C PRO A 57 9.30 -0.30 6.54
N TYR A 58 9.42 0.39 7.68
CA TYR A 58 10.55 1.30 7.89
C TYR A 58 11.89 0.57 7.95
N ILE A 59 11.91 -0.63 8.55
CA ILE A 59 13.12 -1.48 8.58
C ILE A 59 13.51 -1.86 7.15
N VAL A 60 12.55 -2.31 6.34
CA VAL A 60 12.82 -2.71 4.95
C VAL A 60 13.26 -1.52 4.10
N LEU A 61 12.61 -0.36 4.23
CA LEU A 61 13.01 0.87 3.55
C LEU A 61 14.43 1.29 3.94
N LEU A 62 14.79 1.23 5.23
CA LEU A 62 16.13 1.55 5.70
C LEU A 62 17.18 0.58 5.12
N VAL A 63 16.90 -0.73 5.14
CA VAL A 63 17.78 -1.75 4.55
C VAL A 63 17.96 -1.50 3.06
N LEU A 64 16.88 -1.19 2.33
CA LEU A 64 16.94 -0.89 0.90
C LEU A 64 17.76 0.37 0.61
N ILE A 65 17.58 1.45 1.40
CA ILE A 65 18.36 2.69 1.23
C ILE A 65 19.85 2.42 1.46
N ILE A 66 20.21 1.80 2.58
CA ILE A 66 21.61 1.52 2.92
C ILE A 66 22.24 0.63 1.84
N PHE A 67 21.55 -0.42 1.42
CA PHE A 67 22.06 -1.35 0.44
C PHE A 67 22.18 -0.71 -0.95
N THR A 68 21.14 -0.04 -1.44
CA THR A 68 21.19 0.63 -2.76
C THR A 68 22.19 1.76 -2.80
N ALA A 69 22.46 2.44 -1.69
CA ALA A 69 23.52 3.44 -1.60
C ALA A 69 24.93 2.86 -1.84
N THR A 70 25.12 1.55 -1.69
CA THR A 70 26.38 0.86 -2.06
C THR A 70 26.47 0.48 -3.54
N LEU A 71 25.38 0.64 -4.30
CA LEU A 71 25.28 0.28 -5.71
C LEU A 71 25.45 1.50 -6.62
N ASP A 72 26.06 1.28 -7.78
CA ASP A 72 26.24 2.33 -8.80
C ASP A 72 24.89 2.80 -9.36
N GLY A 73 24.72 4.12 -9.53
CA GLY A 73 23.50 4.73 -10.07
C GLY A 73 22.53 5.27 -9.02
N ALA A 74 22.66 4.88 -7.75
CA ALA A 74 21.73 5.35 -6.70
C ALA A 74 21.78 6.87 -6.52
N ARG A 75 22.97 7.49 -6.68
CA ARG A 75 23.15 8.94 -6.59
C ARG A 75 22.34 9.69 -7.64
N GLU A 76 22.36 9.23 -8.88
CA GLU A 76 21.61 9.82 -9.99
C GLU A 76 20.11 9.80 -9.74
N GLY A 77 19.60 8.68 -9.21
CA GLY A 77 18.21 8.56 -8.79
C GLY A 77 17.84 9.54 -7.67
N ILE A 78 18.67 9.63 -6.62
CA ILE A 78 18.44 10.56 -5.50
C ILE A 78 18.48 12.02 -5.99
N ILE A 79 19.44 12.37 -6.85
CA ILE A 79 19.51 13.71 -7.47
C ILE A 79 18.22 14.01 -8.23
N PHE A 80 17.72 13.06 -9.03
CA PHE A 80 16.46 13.23 -9.75
C PHE A 80 15.27 13.48 -8.80
N TYR A 81 15.26 12.84 -7.63
CA TYR A 81 14.21 13.01 -6.64
C TYR A 81 14.22 14.40 -5.98
N ILE A 82 15.40 14.88 -5.56
CA ILE A 82 15.53 16.06 -4.70
C ILE A 82 15.72 17.37 -5.47
N VAL A 83 16.22 17.32 -6.71
CA VAL A 83 16.50 18.54 -7.48
C VAL A 83 15.18 19.21 -7.86
N PRO A 84 14.91 20.43 -7.35
CA PRO A 84 13.64 21.09 -7.58
C PRO A 84 13.56 21.67 -8.99
N ARG A 85 12.38 21.56 -9.61
CA ARG A 85 12.04 22.23 -10.87
C ARG A 85 11.08 23.39 -10.58
N TRP A 86 11.63 24.57 -10.32
CA TRP A 86 10.86 25.73 -9.84
C TRP A 86 9.78 26.21 -10.81
N GLU A 87 10.00 26.04 -12.12
CA GLU A 87 9.04 26.37 -13.19
C GLU A 87 7.68 25.67 -13.02
N LEU A 88 7.67 24.53 -12.34
CA LEU A 88 6.50 23.70 -12.15
C LEU A 88 5.57 24.21 -11.03
N ILE A 89 6.05 25.05 -10.10
CA ILE A 89 5.26 25.51 -8.94
C ILE A 89 4.07 26.39 -9.35
N GLY A 90 4.19 27.10 -10.48
CA GLY A 90 3.09 27.91 -11.02
C GLY A 90 1.94 27.10 -11.63
N SER A 91 2.10 25.78 -11.79
CA SER A 91 1.11 24.94 -12.46
C SER A 91 0.00 24.50 -11.53
N PHE A 92 -1.25 24.84 -11.88
CA PHE A 92 -2.44 24.37 -11.17
C PHE A 92 -2.50 22.83 -11.05
N LYS A 93 -2.09 22.10 -12.09
CA LYS A 93 -2.11 20.63 -12.10
C LYS A 93 -1.28 20.02 -10.97
N ILE A 94 -0.19 20.68 -10.57
CA ILE A 94 0.70 20.19 -9.51
C ILE A 94 0.08 20.41 -8.14
N TRP A 95 -0.54 21.57 -7.93
CA TRP A 95 -1.28 21.82 -6.70
C TRP A 95 -2.49 20.90 -6.54
N GLN A 96 -3.20 20.63 -7.64
CA GLN A 96 -4.28 19.65 -7.66
C GLN A 96 -3.78 18.24 -7.28
N ALA A 97 -2.66 17.80 -7.86
CA ALA A 97 -2.05 16.52 -7.54
C ALA A 97 -1.58 16.45 -6.09
N ALA A 98 -0.93 17.50 -5.58
CA ALA A 98 -0.48 17.59 -4.19
C ALA A 98 -1.65 17.53 -3.20
N ALA A 99 -2.72 18.29 -3.45
CA ALA A 99 -3.92 18.28 -2.62
C ALA A 99 -4.57 16.89 -2.60
N SER A 100 -4.70 16.25 -3.77
CA SER A 100 -5.25 14.90 -3.88
C SER A 100 -4.38 13.89 -3.13
N GLN A 101 -3.06 13.99 -3.26
CA GLN A 101 -2.12 13.11 -2.57
C GLN A 101 -2.27 13.20 -1.05
N VAL A 102 -2.32 14.41 -0.49
CA VAL A 102 -2.51 14.60 0.96
C VAL A 102 -3.87 14.05 1.42
N PHE A 103 -4.93 14.32 0.64
CA PHE A 103 -6.28 13.86 0.98
C PHE A 103 -6.39 12.33 1.03
N PHE A 104 -5.84 11.65 0.03
CA PHE A 104 -5.85 10.18 -0.04
C PHE A 104 -4.83 9.54 0.90
N SER A 105 -3.65 10.12 1.12
CA SER A 105 -2.62 9.58 2.04
C SER A 105 -3.16 9.49 3.47
N LEU A 106 -3.79 10.56 3.95
CA LEU A 106 -4.41 10.59 5.29
C LEU A 106 -5.77 9.90 5.35
N SER A 107 -6.28 9.38 4.22
CA SER A 107 -7.60 8.74 4.13
C SER A 107 -8.72 9.63 4.71
N ILE A 108 -8.68 10.92 4.41
CA ILE A 108 -9.64 11.90 4.93
C ILE A 108 -11.04 11.55 4.41
N SER A 109 -12.04 11.57 5.30
CA SER A 109 -13.45 11.27 4.99
C SER A 109 -13.79 9.79 4.71
N PHE A 110 -12.85 8.86 4.87
CA PHE A 110 -13.14 7.41 4.72
C PHE A 110 -13.72 6.75 5.98
N GLY A 111 -13.92 7.50 7.07
CA GLY A 111 -14.48 7.00 8.33
C GLY A 111 -13.49 6.27 9.24
N SER A 112 -12.36 5.80 8.71
CA SER A 112 -11.36 5.02 9.47
C SER A 112 -10.80 5.77 10.68
N LEU A 113 -10.44 7.04 10.52
CA LEU A 113 -9.95 7.88 11.61
C LEU A 113 -11.03 8.16 12.67
N ILE A 114 -12.29 8.29 12.23
CA ILE A 114 -13.43 8.49 13.14
C ILE A 114 -13.63 7.23 13.98
N ALA A 115 -13.68 6.07 13.34
CA ALA A 115 -13.83 4.78 14.02
C ALA A 115 -12.73 4.52 15.05
N TYR A 116 -11.47 4.83 14.72
CA TYR A 116 -10.37 4.69 15.69
C TYR A 116 -10.38 5.75 16.78
N SER A 117 -10.77 6.99 16.47
CA SER A 117 -10.89 8.04 17.48
C SER A 117 -11.98 7.76 18.51
N ALA A 118 -13.03 7.03 18.12
CA ALA A 118 -14.12 6.63 19.02
C ALA A 118 -13.66 5.65 20.12
N ALA A 119 -12.52 4.98 19.94
CA ALA A 119 -11.93 4.11 20.94
C ALA A 119 -10.96 4.82 21.91
N ASN A 120 -10.70 6.13 21.70
CA ASN A 120 -9.83 6.89 22.58
C ASN A 120 -10.53 7.30 23.88
N ASP A 121 -9.74 7.53 24.93
CA ASP A 121 -10.23 8.16 26.15
C ASP A 121 -10.76 9.58 25.88
N PHE A 122 -11.79 9.99 26.62
CA PHE A 122 -12.42 11.30 26.45
C PHE A 122 -11.45 12.48 26.66
N HIS A 123 -10.52 12.34 27.62
CA HIS A 123 -9.50 13.36 27.94
C HIS A 123 -8.16 13.10 27.23
N ASN A 124 -8.21 12.57 26.01
CA ASN A 124 -7.02 12.33 25.21
C ASN A 124 -6.41 13.64 24.66
N LYS A 125 -5.09 13.68 24.50
CA LYS A 125 -4.35 14.79 23.88
C LYS A 125 -4.46 14.73 22.35
N PHE A 126 -5.70 14.83 21.84
CA PHE A 126 -6.04 14.63 20.43
C PHE A 126 -5.18 15.48 19.48
N PHE A 127 -5.00 16.77 19.78
CA PHE A 127 -4.22 17.68 18.93
C PHE A 127 -2.76 17.21 18.77
N GLN A 128 -2.13 16.74 19.84
CA GLN A 128 -0.75 16.23 19.79
C GLN A 128 -0.68 14.95 18.95
N GLN A 129 -1.63 14.03 19.12
CA GLN A 129 -1.69 12.79 18.32
C GLN A 129 -1.90 13.09 16.83
N MET A 130 -2.79 14.02 16.51
CA MET A 130 -3.04 14.45 15.14
C MET A 130 -1.75 15.00 14.49
N CYS A 131 -1.03 15.89 15.18
CA CYS A 131 0.24 16.42 14.68
C CYS A 131 1.26 15.30 14.42
N ILE A 132 1.39 14.34 15.34
CA ILE A 132 2.30 13.20 15.17
C ILE A 132 1.92 12.37 13.94
N VAL A 133 0.64 12.02 13.79
CA VAL A 133 0.17 11.20 12.65
C VAL A 133 0.44 11.88 11.32
N VAL A 134 0.11 13.16 11.19
CA VAL A 134 0.32 13.93 9.95
C VAL A 134 1.82 14.10 9.65
N SER A 135 2.65 14.37 10.66
CA SER A 135 4.09 14.47 10.48
C SER A 135 4.71 13.12 10.09
N CYS A 136 4.29 12.02 10.70
CA CYS A 136 4.74 10.68 10.36
C CYS A 136 4.34 10.28 8.93
N ASP A 137 3.11 10.56 8.50
CA ASP A 137 2.64 10.29 7.14
C ASP A 137 3.51 11.01 6.10
N CYS A 138 3.71 12.33 6.28
CA CYS A 138 4.57 13.13 5.41
C CYS A 138 6.02 12.64 5.40
N PHE A 139 6.59 12.37 6.58
CA PHE A 139 7.94 11.83 6.71
C PHE A 139 8.09 10.50 5.98
N THR A 140 7.10 9.61 6.11
CA THR A 140 7.11 8.30 5.47
C THR A 140 7.09 8.42 3.95
N GLY A 141 6.30 9.33 3.41
CA GLY A 141 6.28 9.62 1.98
C GLY A 141 7.65 10.08 1.46
N VAL A 142 8.31 10.99 2.18
CA VAL A 142 9.66 11.46 1.83
C VAL A 142 10.70 10.34 1.96
N PHE A 143 10.67 9.61 3.07
CA PHE A 143 11.61 8.53 3.36
C PHE A 143 11.51 7.38 2.34
N ALA A 144 10.28 6.98 2.00
CA ALA A 144 10.03 6.00 0.94
C ALA A 144 10.50 6.52 -0.42
N GLY A 145 10.34 7.82 -0.69
CA GLY A 145 10.86 8.47 -1.90
C GLY A 145 12.35 8.23 -2.10
N PHE A 146 13.18 8.37 -1.05
CA PHE A 146 14.61 8.05 -1.14
C PHE A 146 14.87 6.59 -1.50
N ALA A 147 14.16 5.64 -0.87
CA ALA A 147 14.31 4.22 -1.18
C ALA A 147 13.92 3.90 -2.63
N VAL A 148 12.82 4.47 -3.11
CA VAL A 148 12.31 4.34 -4.50
C VAL A 148 13.33 4.86 -5.49
N PHE A 149 13.74 6.11 -5.34
CA PHE A 149 14.59 6.75 -6.33
C PHE A 149 16.03 6.23 -6.30
N ALA A 150 16.58 5.83 -5.15
CA ALA A 150 17.86 5.14 -5.09
C ALA A 150 17.82 3.80 -5.86
N THR A 151 16.75 3.02 -5.68
CA THR A 151 16.54 1.75 -6.40
C THR A 151 16.37 1.95 -7.90
N ILE A 152 15.58 2.96 -8.31
CA ILE A 152 15.39 3.31 -9.72
C ILE A 152 16.69 3.76 -10.35
N GLY A 153 17.48 4.59 -9.67
CA GLY A 153 18.78 5.06 -10.17
C GLY A 153 19.74 3.90 -10.45
N PHE A 154 19.82 2.94 -9.53
CA PHE A 154 20.56 1.70 -9.72
C PHE A 154 20.08 0.90 -10.95
N LEU A 155 18.76 0.75 -11.12
CA LEU A 155 18.19 0.04 -12.26
C LEU A 155 18.51 0.74 -13.58
N ALA A 156 18.31 2.05 -13.65
CA ALA A 156 18.58 2.88 -14.81
C ALA A 156 20.05 2.76 -15.24
N LYS A 157 20.98 2.87 -14.28
CA LYS A 157 22.40 2.69 -14.53
C LYS A 157 22.74 1.28 -15.02
N SER A 158 22.15 0.26 -14.41
CA SER A 158 22.37 -1.15 -14.77
C SER A 158 21.81 -1.53 -16.15
N LEU A 159 20.91 -0.71 -16.70
CA LEU A 159 20.33 -0.89 -18.03
C LEU A 159 20.87 0.11 -19.06
N ASN A 160 21.79 1.00 -18.66
CA ASN A 160 22.29 2.11 -19.48
C ASN A 160 21.16 2.98 -20.05
N GLU A 161 20.14 3.23 -19.24
CA GLU A 161 18.97 4.05 -19.60
C GLU A 161 18.84 5.28 -18.67
N PRO A 162 18.17 6.34 -19.13
CA PRO A 162 17.88 7.51 -18.29
C PRO A 162 16.93 7.17 -17.13
N VAL A 163 17.10 7.86 -15.99
CA VAL A 163 16.26 7.68 -14.77
C VAL A 163 14.80 8.00 -15.05
N GLU A 164 14.53 8.95 -15.94
CA GLU A 164 13.21 9.42 -16.37
C GLU A 164 12.31 8.30 -16.88
N VAL A 165 12.89 7.31 -17.57
CA VAL A 165 12.16 6.17 -18.16
C VAL A 165 11.43 5.38 -17.07
N TYR A 166 12.04 5.26 -15.90
CA TYR A 166 11.53 4.48 -14.78
C TYR A 166 10.83 5.35 -13.73
N ALA A 167 11.21 6.63 -13.62
CA ALA A 167 10.62 7.58 -12.68
C ALA A 167 9.16 7.96 -13.01
N THR A 168 8.70 7.73 -14.25
CA THR A 168 7.31 7.94 -14.65
C THR A 168 6.40 6.77 -14.26
N ALA A 169 6.96 5.62 -13.88
CA ALA A 169 6.18 4.49 -13.40
C ALA A 169 5.53 4.83 -12.05
N SER A 170 4.23 4.61 -11.95
CA SER A 170 3.45 4.80 -10.72
C SER A 170 2.53 3.61 -10.46
N GLY A 171 1.98 3.55 -9.24
CA GLY A 171 1.03 2.53 -8.86
C GLY A 171 1.56 1.10 -9.02
N PRO A 172 0.72 0.14 -9.47
CA PRO A 172 1.12 -1.26 -9.62
C PRO A 172 2.29 -1.49 -10.57
N GLY A 173 2.48 -0.64 -11.59
CA GLY A 173 3.60 -0.76 -12.52
C GLY A 173 4.94 -0.56 -11.82
N LEU A 174 5.04 0.44 -10.95
CA LEU A 174 6.25 0.67 -10.16
C LEU A 174 6.56 -0.53 -9.26
N ALA A 175 5.56 -1.00 -8.50
CA ALA A 175 5.74 -2.04 -7.48
C ALA A 175 5.93 -3.46 -8.05
N PHE A 176 5.29 -3.80 -9.17
CA PHE A 176 5.27 -5.18 -9.71
C PHE A 176 6.00 -5.35 -11.05
N ILE A 177 6.52 -4.28 -11.64
CA ILE A 177 7.33 -4.34 -12.88
C ILE A 177 8.71 -3.74 -12.62
N THR A 178 8.78 -2.45 -12.28
CA THR A 178 10.06 -1.73 -12.13
C THR A 178 10.88 -2.26 -10.96
N TYR A 179 10.26 -2.39 -9.78
CA TYR A 179 10.96 -2.88 -8.59
C TYR A 179 11.48 -4.31 -8.74
N PRO A 180 10.67 -5.30 -9.18
CA PRO A 180 11.17 -6.65 -9.38
C PRO A 180 12.30 -6.72 -10.41
N ALA A 181 12.28 -5.87 -11.44
CA ALA A 181 13.38 -5.76 -12.40
C ALA A 181 14.68 -5.26 -11.75
N ALA A 182 14.58 -4.28 -10.83
CA ALA A 182 15.72 -3.82 -10.03
C ALA A 182 16.21 -4.91 -9.07
N LEU A 183 15.31 -5.52 -8.30
CA LEU A 183 15.63 -6.55 -7.31
C LEU A 183 16.27 -7.77 -7.95
N ALA A 184 15.86 -8.16 -9.15
CA ALA A 184 16.45 -9.26 -9.92
C ALA A 184 17.95 -9.03 -10.27
N LYS A 185 18.38 -7.77 -10.33
CA LYS A 185 19.77 -7.40 -10.62
C LYS A 185 20.64 -7.20 -9.37
N MET A 186 20.03 -7.16 -8.19
CA MET A 186 20.76 -7.00 -6.93
C MET A 186 21.48 -8.29 -6.52
N PRO A 187 22.67 -8.20 -5.90
CA PRO A 187 23.24 -9.36 -5.22
C PRO A 187 22.30 -9.80 -4.09
N ALA A 188 22.17 -11.11 -3.85
CA ALA A 188 21.19 -11.69 -2.94
C ALA A 188 19.71 -11.34 -3.26
N SER A 189 19.38 -11.22 -4.56
CA SER A 189 18.02 -10.95 -5.06
C SER A 189 16.86 -11.65 -4.34
N PRO A 190 16.93 -12.96 -3.99
CA PRO A 190 15.83 -13.63 -3.27
C PRO A 190 15.52 -12.99 -1.92
N PHE A 191 16.54 -12.57 -1.17
CA PHE A 191 16.36 -11.92 0.14
C PHE A 191 15.61 -10.59 -0.01
N PHE A 192 16.09 -9.70 -0.89
CA PHE A 192 15.47 -8.39 -1.10
C PHE A 192 14.04 -8.50 -1.67
N SER A 193 13.81 -9.47 -2.55
CA SER A 193 12.47 -9.75 -3.09
C SER A 193 11.49 -10.16 -2.00
N ILE A 194 11.88 -11.08 -1.12
CA ILE A 194 11.03 -11.55 -0.02
C ILE A 194 10.68 -10.38 0.91
N ILE A 195 11.66 -9.64 1.41
CA ILE A 195 11.39 -8.54 2.36
C ILE A 195 10.58 -7.41 1.72
N PHE A 196 10.80 -7.12 0.42
CA PHE A 196 10.05 -6.09 -0.31
C PHE A 196 8.58 -6.47 -0.48
N PHE A 197 8.29 -7.70 -0.93
CA PHE A 197 6.90 -8.14 -1.08
C PHE A 197 6.19 -8.34 0.26
N LEU A 198 6.91 -8.79 1.30
CA LEU A 198 6.37 -8.80 2.67
C LEU A 198 6.07 -7.39 3.17
N MET A 199 6.91 -6.41 2.85
CA MET A 199 6.65 -5.01 3.18
C MET A 199 5.39 -4.50 2.45
N LEU A 200 5.26 -4.76 1.15
CA LEU A 200 4.07 -4.38 0.39
C LEU A 200 2.80 -5.02 0.97
N LEU A 201 2.87 -6.29 1.36
CA LEU A 201 1.77 -6.97 2.05
C LEU A 201 1.44 -6.30 3.39
N ALA A 202 2.46 -6.01 4.21
CA ALA A 202 2.27 -5.35 5.51
C ALA A 202 1.64 -3.96 5.38
N LEU A 203 2.10 -3.15 4.43
CA LEU A 203 1.53 -1.83 4.12
C LEU A 203 0.06 -1.94 3.70
N GLY A 204 -0.25 -2.87 2.79
CA GLY A 204 -1.62 -3.11 2.34
C GLY A 204 -2.55 -3.56 3.47
N LEU A 205 -2.09 -4.49 4.32
CA LEU A 205 -2.87 -5.01 5.44
C LEU A 205 -3.21 -3.94 6.48
N GLY A 206 -2.25 -3.08 6.83
CA GLY A 206 -2.48 -1.98 7.77
C GLY A 206 -3.64 -1.08 7.35
N SER A 207 -3.68 -0.70 6.07
CA SER A 207 -4.78 0.08 5.50
C SER A 207 -6.10 -0.70 5.45
N GLN A 208 -6.05 -1.97 5.03
CA GLN A 208 -7.25 -2.81 4.93
C GLN A 208 -7.91 -3.09 6.28
N PHE A 209 -7.14 -3.17 7.37
CA PHE A 209 -7.72 -3.29 8.71
C PHE A 209 -8.61 -2.09 9.02
N ALA A 210 -8.11 -0.88 8.78
CA ALA A 210 -8.84 0.35 9.05
C ALA A 210 -10.09 0.47 8.16
N SER A 211 -9.95 0.26 6.86
CA SER A 211 -11.07 0.34 5.90
C SER A 211 -12.16 -0.71 6.17
N THR A 212 -11.78 -1.92 6.59
CA THR A 212 -12.76 -2.98 6.88
C THR A 212 -13.44 -2.78 8.24
N ASP A 213 -12.78 -2.12 9.19
CA ASP A 213 -13.36 -1.87 10.52
C ASP A 213 -14.49 -0.84 10.50
N VAL A 214 -14.48 0.09 9.54
CA VAL A 214 -15.51 1.13 9.36
C VAL A 214 -16.91 0.52 9.17
N PRO A 215 -17.18 -0.32 8.15
CA PRO A 215 -18.50 -0.91 7.97
C PRO A 215 -18.88 -1.85 9.11
N VAL A 216 -17.92 -2.56 9.73
CA VAL A 216 -18.19 -3.40 10.91
C VAL A 216 -18.69 -2.55 12.07
N THR A 217 -18.02 -1.43 12.34
CA THR A 217 -18.38 -0.50 13.41
C THR A 217 -19.73 0.16 13.14
N ALA A 218 -19.97 0.62 11.90
CA ALA A 218 -21.26 1.17 11.50
C ALA A 218 -22.41 0.15 11.68
N LEU A 219 -22.22 -1.11 11.28
CA LEU A 219 -23.23 -2.16 11.49
C LEU A 219 -23.50 -2.43 12.97
N MET A 220 -22.49 -2.34 13.83
CA MET A 220 -22.67 -2.47 15.28
C MET A 220 -23.49 -1.31 15.87
N GLU A 221 -23.33 -0.09 15.33
CA GLU A 221 -24.10 1.09 15.75
C GLU A 221 -25.57 1.01 15.29
N PHE A 222 -25.83 0.64 14.02
CA PHE A 222 -27.20 0.50 13.51
C PHE A 222 -27.95 -0.69 14.09
N PHE A 223 -27.25 -1.77 14.47
CA PHE A 223 -27.84 -2.98 15.02
C PHE A 223 -27.21 -3.37 16.37
N PRO A 224 -27.54 -2.65 17.48
CA PRO A 224 -26.93 -2.86 18.79
C PRO A 224 -27.02 -4.31 19.32
N SER A 225 -28.08 -5.04 18.94
CA SER A 225 -28.28 -6.45 19.27
C SER A 225 -27.14 -7.36 18.79
N TYR A 226 -26.45 -6.97 17.71
CA TYR A 226 -25.30 -7.70 17.15
C TYR A 226 -23.95 -7.17 17.62
N ALA A 227 -23.90 -6.10 18.41
CA ALA A 227 -22.65 -5.56 18.94
C ALA A 227 -21.88 -6.59 19.79
N LYS A 228 -22.59 -7.43 20.55
CA LYS A 228 -22.00 -8.56 21.31
C LYS A 228 -21.48 -9.70 20.42
N ARG A 229 -21.80 -9.70 19.12
CA ARG A 229 -21.43 -10.71 18.12
C ARG A 229 -20.53 -10.12 17.02
N ARG A 230 -19.64 -9.17 17.36
CA ARG A 230 -18.70 -8.54 16.42
C ARG A 230 -18.02 -9.54 15.49
N SER A 231 -17.53 -10.67 16.00
CA SER A 231 -16.84 -11.68 15.19
C SER A 231 -17.71 -12.19 14.02
N VAL A 232 -19.02 -12.32 14.23
CA VAL A 232 -19.96 -12.72 13.18
C VAL A 232 -20.09 -11.61 12.12
N LEU A 233 -20.19 -10.35 12.56
CA LEU A 233 -20.24 -9.20 11.64
C LEU A 233 -18.95 -9.07 10.83
N VAL A 234 -17.78 -9.28 11.43
CA VAL A 234 -16.49 -9.30 10.73
C VAL A 234 -16.48 -10.38 9.64
N VAL A 235 -16.85 -11.62 9.99
CA VAL A 235 -16.88 -12.73 9.02
C VAL A 235 -17.84 -12.43 7.87
N ILE A 236 -19.03 -11.90 8.17
CA ILE A 236 -20.02 -11.51 7.14
C ILE A 236 -19.44 -10.42 6.24
N THR A 237 -18.90 -9.34 6.80
CA THR A 237 -18.33 -8.22 6.03
C THR A 237 -17.17 -8.68 5.16
N CYS A 238 -16.24 -9.46 5.69
CA CYS A 238 -15.12 -10.01 4.91
C CYS A 238 -15.60 -10.97 3.81
N SER A 239 -16.65 -11.76 4.06
CA SER A 239 -17.23 -12.65 3.04
C SER A 239 -17.89 -11.86 1.91
N VAL A 240 -18.64 -10.81 2.25
CA VAL A 240 -19.26 -9.90 1.26
C VAL A 240 -18.19 -9.20 0.44
N PHE A 241 -17.14 -8.69 1.06
CA PHE A 241 -16.04 -8.02 0.35
C PHE A 241 -15.19 -8.98 -0.48
N TYR A 242 -14.99 -10.22 -0.05
CA TYR A 242 -14.38 -11.26 -0.87
C TYR A 242 -15.19 -11.48 -2.16
N LEU A 243 -16.51 -11.72 -2.03
CA LEU A 243 -17.39 -11.92 -3.19
C LEU A 243 -17.41 -10.69 -4.11
N ALA A 244 -17.48 -9.49 -3.54
CA ALA A 244 -17.45 -8.23 -4.29
C ALA A 244 -16.10 -7.96 -4.97
N SER A 245 -15.01 -8.55 -4.47
CA SER A 245 -13.67 -8.39 -5.05
C SER A 245 -13.28 -9.49 -6.05
N LEU A 246 -14.08 -10.55 -6.19
CA LEU A 246 -13.86 -11.60 -7.19
C LEU A 246 -13.73 -11.09 -8.64
N PRO A 247 -14.48 -10.06 -9.08
CA PRO A 247 -14.27 -9.48 -10.41
C PRO A 247 -12.85 -8.94 -10.63
N PHE A 248 -12.14 -8.54 -9.56
CA PHE A 248 -10.75 -8.09 -9.69
C PHE A 248 -9.75 -9.24 -9.87
N ALA A 249 -10.17 -10.49 -9.67
CA ALA A 249 -9.39 -11.68 -10.00
C ALA A 249 -9.60 -12.15 -11.45
N CYS A 250 -10.46 -11.47 -12.21
CA CYS A 250 -10.67 -11.76 -13.63
C CYS A 250 -9.56 -11.17 -14.51
N PRO A 251 -9.29 -11.77 -15.69
CA PRO A 251 -8.39 -11.25 -16.73
C PRO A 251 -8.53 -9.77 -17.09
N VAL A 252 -9.75 -9.23 -16.97
CA VAL A 252 -10.09 -7.86 -17.35
C VAL A 252 -9.76 -6.81 -16.27
N SER A 253 -9.39 -7.22 -15.05
CA SER A 253 -9.37 -6.36 -13.87
C SER A 253 -8.39 -5.17 -13.89
N ILE A 254 -7.50 -5.10 -14.87
CA ILE A 254 -6.44 -4.08 -15.01
C ILE A 254 -6.66 -3.20 -16.26
N PHE A 255 -7.85 -3.26 -16.86
CA PHE A 255 -8.29 -2.24 -17.82
C PHE A 255 -8.76 -0.96 -17.12
#